data_AF-A0A816RKS0-F1
#
_entry.id   AF-A0A816RKS0-F1
#
_cell.length_a   1.000
_cell.length_b   1.000
_cell.length_c   1.000
_cell.angle_alpha   90.00
_cell.angle_beta   90.00
_cell.angle_gamma   90.00
#
_symmetry.space_group_name_H-M   'P 1'
#
loop_
_entity.id
_entity.type
_entity.pdbx_description
1 polymer ?
#
loop_
_entity_poly.entity_id
_entity_poly.type
_entity_poly.pdbx_seq_one_letter_code
_entity_poly.pdbx_strand_id
1 'polypeptide(L)'
;MAEAFVTLTSEIQAKFPSISFINSNKGKPLLVADDYIFKLNKTTTRTKYWIRTINGCTAKVHTDLNNGLMKTVGYHSHLRAKEKREVREARHFFQKYQMYSQS
;
A
#
# COMPACT_ATOMS: atom_id res chain seq x y z
N MET A 1 13.57 -40.49 -30.97
CA MET A 1 14.49 -39.82 -30.03
C MET A 1 14.47 -38.33 -30.34
N ALA A 2 14.50 -37.51 -29.27
CA ALA A 2 14.57 -36.05 -29.22
C ALA A 2 13.32 -35.27 -29.69
N GLU A 3 12.78 -34.27 -28.99
CA GLU A 3 12.94 -33.76 -27.62
C GLU A 3 11.76 -32.79 -27.41
N ALA A 4 11.01 -32.95 -26.31
CA ALA A 4 9.85 -32.10 -26.02
C ALA A 4 10.33 -30.75 -25.50
N PHE A 5 10.10 -29.68 -26.27
CA PHE A 5 10.38 -28.30 -25.86
C PHE A 5 9.31 -27.86 -24.84
N VAL A 6 9.62 -28.05 -23.56
CA VAL A 6 8.79 -27.59 -22.44
C VAL A 6 8.73 -26.07 -22.46
N THR A 7 7.56 -25.53 -22.80
CA THR A 7 7.22 -24.11 -22.69
C THR A 7 7.26 -23.65 -21.23
N LEU A 8 8.44 -23.21 -20.76
CA LEU A 8 8.55 -22.10 -19.81
C LEU A 8 8.19 -20.83 -20.60
N THR A 9 7.27 -19.97 -20.20
CA THR A 9 7.23 -19.30 -18.90
C THR A 9 5.81 -18.89 -18.56
N SER A 10 5.33 -19.41 -17.43
CA SER A 10 4.60 -18.68 -16.38
C SER A 10 3.98 -17.35 -16.80
N GLU A 11 2.66 -17.35 -16.87
CA GLU A 11 1.80 -16.18 -16.81
C GLU A 11 2.41 -15.13 -15.87
N ILE A 12 2.87 -14.01 -16.44
CA ILE A 12 3.14 -12.80 -15.66
C ILE A 12 1.75 -12.31 -15.26
N GLN A 13 1.17 -12.94 -14.23
CA GLN A 13 0.04 -12.39 -13.51
C GLN A 13 0.55 -11.05 -13.01
N ALA A 14 0.15 -9.97 -13.67
CA ALA A 14 0.42 -8.61 -13.25
C ALA A 14 -0.25 -8.44 -11.87
N LYS A 15 0.48 -8.85 -10.83
CA LYS A 15 0.01 -8.85 -9.46
C LYS A 15 -0.08 -7.39 -9.09
N PHE A 16 -1.30 -6.84 -9.16
CA PHE A 16 -1.56 -5.51 -8.65
C PHE A 16 -1.08 -5.48 -7.20
N PRO A 17 -0.33 -4.45 -6.79
CA PRO A 17 0.20 -4.39 -5.45
C PRO A 17 -0.97 -4.40 -4.47
N SER A 18 -0.92 -5.31 -3.49
CA SER A 18 -1.93 -5.40 -2.45
C SER A 18 -1.97 -4.07 -1.70
N ILE A 19 -3.16 -3.47 -1.62
CA ILE A 19 -3.38 -2.23 -0.88
C ILE A 19 -4.18 -2.46 0.39
N SER A 20 -3.80 -1.79 1.47
CA SER A 20 -4.59 -1.72 2.70
C SER A 20 -4.59 -0.29 3.23
N PHE A 21 -5.56 0.03 4.07
CA PHE A 21 -5.72 1.35 4.66
C PHE A 21 -5.63 1.23 6.17
N ILE A 22 -4.78 2.06 6.77
CA ILE A 22 -4.62 2.15 8.22
C ILE A 22 -4.75 3.60 8.64
N ASN A 23 -5.05 3.85 9.91
CA ASN A 23 -5.09 5.20 10.45
C ASN A 23 -3.75 5.55 11.10
N SER A 24 -3.32 6.79 10.95
CA SER A 24 -2.25 7.37 11.75
C SER A 24 -2.72 7.61 13.20
N ASN A 25 -1.77 7.84 14.11
CA ASN A 25 -2.09 8.20 15.50
C ASN A 25 -2.99 9.44 15.65
N LYS A 26 -3.05 10.30 14.63
CA LYS A 26 -3.90 11.50 14.59
C LYS A 26 -5.21 11.27 13.80
N GLY A 27 -5.60 10.02 13.58
CA GLY A 27 -6.80 9.62 12.84
C GLY A 27 -6.70 9.72 11.31
N LYS A 28 -5.69 10.44 10.77
CA LYS A 28 -5.55 10.63 9.31
C LYS A 28 -5.29 9.30 8.58
N PRO A 29 -5.94 9.05 7.43
CA PRO A 29 -5.77 7.80 6.69
C PRO A 29 -4.38 7.70 6.07
N LEU A 30 -3.87 6.48 6.03
CA LEU A 30 -2.63 6.07 5.40
C LEU A 30 -2.92 4.91 4.47
N LEU A 31 -2.29 4.93 3.30
CA LEU A 31 -2.34 3.85 2.34
C LEU A 31 -1.09 2.99 2.51
N VAL A 32 -1.24 1.69 2.60
CA VAL A 32 -0.15 0.72 2.53
C VAL A 32 -0.25 0.05 1.18
N ALA A 33 0.80 0.13 0.36
CA ALA A 33 0.89 -0.56 -0.93
C ALA A 33 2.28 -1.19 -1.03
N ASP A 34 2.35 -2.50 -1.27
CA ASP A 34 3.60 -3.25 -1.40
C ASP A 34 4.60 -3.00 -0.23
N ASP A 35 4.09 -3.07 1.01
CA ASP A 35 4.81 -2.75 2.26
C ASP A 35 5.28 -1.29 2.41
N TYR A 36 4.91 -0.39 1.50
CA TYR A 36 5.19 1.03 1.62
C TYR A 36 3.96 1.80 2.12
N ILE A 37 4.19 2.66 3.11
CA ILE A 37 3.16 3.54 3.68
C ILE A 37 3.19 4.90 2.98
N PHE A 38 2.05 5.34 2.46
CA PHE A 38 1.82 6.62 1.81
C PHE A 38 0.83 7.47 2.62
N LYS A 39 1.02 8.79 2.60
CA LYS A 39 0.10 9.76 3.18
C LYS A 39 -0.76 10.36 2.07
N LEU A 40 -2.02 10.64 2.40
CA LEU A 40 -2.89 11.41 1.52
C LEU A 40 -2.31 12.81 1.34
N ASN A 41 -2.03 13.19 0.10
CA ASN A 41 -1.53 14.51 -0.25
C ASN A 41 -2.67 15.43 -0.68
N LYS A 42 -3.49 14.96 -1.62
CA LYS A 42 -4.64 15.71 -2.14
C LYS A 42 -5.75 14.76 -2.56
N THR A 43 -6.98 15.25 -2.48
CA THR A 43 -8.16 14.57 -3.02
C THR A 43 -8.76 15.50 -4.06
N THR A 44 -9.11 14.93 -5.20
CA THR A 44 -9.86 15.60 -6.28
C THR A 44 -11.26 15.00 -6.36
N THR A 45 -12.07 15.47 -7.30
CA THR A 45 -13.44 14.96 -7.52
C THR A 45 -13.51 13.49 -7.92
N ARG A 46 -12.39 12.88 -8.35
CA ARG A 46 -12.34 11.46 -8.79
C ARG A 46 -11.17 10.67 -8.24
N THR A 47 -10.12 11.33 -7.74
CA THR A 47 -8.87 10.63 -7.40
C THR A 47 -8.28 11.15 -6.10
N LYS A 48 -7.84 10.21 -5.25
CA LYS A 48 -7.00 10.47 -4.08
C LYS A 48 -5.54 10.23 -4.46
N TYR A 49 -4.69 11.21 -4.14
CA TYR A 49 -3.26 11.18 -4.44
C TYR A 49 -2.48 10.95 -3.16
N TRP A 50 -1.66 9.91 -3.16
CA TRP A 50 -0.90 9.46 -2.01
C TRP A 50 0.59 9.59 -2.29
N ILE A 51 1.34 10.12 -1.34
CA ILE A 51 2.79 10.37 -1.46
C ILE A 51 3.54 9.73 -0.29
N ARG A 52 4.80 9.34 -0.53
CA ARG A 52 5.70 8.96 0.55
C ARG A 52 6.13 10.20 1.33
N THR A 53 6.36 10.01 2.63
CA THR A 53 6.89 11.07 3.52
C THR A 53 8.41 11.07 3.61
N ILE A 54 9.10 10.15 2.92
CA ILE A 54 10.56 10.09 2.96
C ILE A 54 11.12 11.09 1.94
N ASN A 55 12.01 11.97 2.40
CA ASN A 55 12.71 12.92 1.54
C ASN A 55 13.50 12.16 0.47
N GLY A 56 13.36 12.58 -0.80
CA GLY A 56 14.02 11.92 -1.94
C GLY A 56 13.26 10.72 -2.52
N CYS A 57 12.13 10.31 -1.94
CA CYS A 57 11.26 9.30 -2.53
C CYS A 57 10.25 9.92 -3.49
N THR A 58 10.30 9.55 -4.77
CA THR A 58 9.40 10.06 -5.81
C THR A 58 8.15 9.19 -6.03
N ALA A 59 8.04 8.07 -5.29
CA ALA A 59 6.91 7.16 -5.37
C ALA A 59 5.58 7.80 -4.94
N LYS A 60 4.57 7.60 -5.77
CA LYS A 60 3.20 8.11 -5.65
C LYS A 60 2.22 7.00 -5.97
N VAL A 61 1.08 7.01 -5.30
CA VAL A 61 -0.03 6.09 -5.58
C VAL A 61 -1.29 6.90 -5.74
N HIS A 62 -2.10 6.55 -6.73
CA HIS A 62 -3.41 7.14 -6.97
C HIS A 62 -4.47 6.08 -6.73
N THR A 63 -5.47 6.43 -5.95
CA THR A 63 -6.65 5.58 -5.74
C THR A 63 -7.90 6.35 -6.15
N ASP A 64 -8.95 5.62 -6.45
CA ASP A 64 -10.29 6.19 -6.61
C ASP A 64 -10.81 6.69 -5.24
N LEU A 65 -11.92 7.42 -5.25
CA LEU A 65 -12.65 7.83 -4.05
C LEU A 65 -13.09 6.60 -3.23
N ASN A 66 -13.42 5.50 -3.90
CA ASN A 66 -13.79 4.22 -3.29
C ASN A 66 -12.59 3.40 -2.83
N ASN A 67 -11.40 4.01 -2.73
CA ASN A 67 -10.17 3.36 -2.28
C ASN A 67 -9.65 2.24 -3.21
N GLY A 68 -10.16 2.12 -4.43
CA GLY A 68 -9.63 1.22 -5.45
C GLY A 68 -8.29 1.72 -6.00
N LEU A 69 -7.31 0.84 -6.17
CA LEU A 69 -6.01 1.19 -6.75
C LEU A 69 -6.18 1.59 -8.22
N MET A 70 -5.73 2.79 -8.60
CA MET A 70 -5.76 3.24 -10.00
C MET A 70 -4.38 3.21 -10.64
N LYS A 71 -3.37 3.77 -9.95
CA LYS A 71 -2.03 3.92 -10.54
C LYS A 71 -0.95 3.97 -9.46
N THR A 72 0.17 3.33 -9.71
CA THR A 72 1.42 3.52 -8.96
C THR A 72 2.45 4.17 -9.88
N VAL A 73 3.15 5.19 -9.39
CA VAL A 73 4.13 5.97 -10.16
C VAL A 73 5.40 6.15 -9.36
N GLY A 74 6.55 6.02 -10.00
CA GLY A 74 7.86 6.28 -9.40
C GLY A 74 8.49 5.05 -8.77
N TYR A 75 9.70 5.24 -8.25
CA TYR A 75 10.53 4.20 -7.68
C TYR A 75 10.91 4.56 -6.23
N HIS A 76 11.15 3.53 -5.43
CA HIS A 76 11.62 3.68 -4.06
C HIS A 76 13.14 3.61 -4.02
N SER A 77 13.80 4.76 -3.84
CA SER A 77 15.26 4.86 -3.64
C SER A 77 15.73 4.46 -2.23
N HIS A 78 14.87 3.80 -1.44
CA HIS A 78 15.13 3.49 -0.04
C HIS A 78 14.55 2.11 0.34
N LEU A 79 15.11 1.51 1.40
CA LEU A 79 14.62 0.24 1.93
C LEU A 79 13.20 0.33 2.51
N ARG A 80 12.54 -0.82 2.57
CA ARG A 80 11.21 -0.97 3.19
C ARG A 80 11.34 -0.71 4.68
N ALA A 81 10.53 0.19 5.23
CA ALA A 81 10.50 0.47 6.67
C ALA A 81 9.57 -0.53 7.38
N LYS A 82 9.91 -1.83 7.30
CA LYS A 82 9.08 -2.96 7.76
C LYS A 82 8.65 -2.81 9.22
N GLU A 83 9.58 -2.40 10.08
CA GLU A 83 9.36 -2.16 11.51
C GLU A 83 8.27 -1.10 11.79
N LYS A 84 8.24 -0.03 10.99
CA LYS A 84 7.23 1.04 11.14
C LYS A 84 5.84 0.60 10.66
N ARG A 85 5.74 -0.45 9.83
CA ARG A 85 4.48 -1.04 9.38
C ARG A 85 3.91 -1.92 10.48
N GLU A 86 4.69 -2.89 10.96
CA GLU A 86 4.26 -3.87 11.95
C GLU A 86 3.77 -3.20 13.24
N VAL A 87 4.50 -2.20 13.75
CA VAL A 87 4.08 -1.42 14.94
C VAL A 87 2.75 -0.69 14.71
N ARG A 88 2.50 -0.20 13.49
CA ARG A 88 1.26 0.51 13.17
C ARG A 88 0.09 -0.43 12.93
N GLU A 89 0.34 -1.58 12.31
CA GLU A 89 -0.67 -2.62 12.09
C GLU A 89 -1.11 -3.24 13.42
N ALA A 90 -0.16 -3.62 14.27
CA ALA A 90 -0.45 -4.11 15.62
C ALA A 90 -1.28 -3.08 16.40
N ARG A 91 -0.90 -1.79 16.34
CA ARG A 91 -1.66 -0.72 17.02
C ARG A 91 -3.07 -0.55 16.47
N HIS A 92 -3.25 -0.57 15.15
CA HIS A 92 -4.57 -0.48 14.53
C HIS A 92 -5.46 -1.66 14.98
N PHE A 93 -4.89 -2.85 15.03
CA PHE A 93 -5.55 -4.05 15.52
C PHE A 93 -5.98 -3.91 17.00
N PHE A 94 -5.08 -3.48 17.89
CA PHE A 94 -5.39 -3.27 19.31
C PHE A 94 -6.47 -2.21 19.53
N GLN A 95 -6.42 -1.07 18.81
CA GLN A 95 -7.45 -0.04 18.92
C GLN A 95 -8.84 -0.56 18.50
N LYS A 96 -8.90 -1.35 17.42
CA LYS A 96 -10.15 -1.96 16.96
C LYS A 96 -10.70 -2.95 17.99
N TYR A 97 -9.84 -3.77 18.60
CA TYR A 97 -10.25 -4.77 19.60
C TYR A 97 -10.74 -4.15 20.91
N GLN A 98 -10.11 -3.07 21.39
CA GLN A 98 -10.58 -2.36 22.58
C GLN A 98 -11.96 -1.73 22.40
N MET A 99 -12.34 -1.34 21.18
CA MET A 99 -13.70 -0.86 20.89
C MET A 99 -14.73 -2.00 20.93
N TYR A 100 -14.38 -3.19 20.43
CA TYR A 100 -15.29 -4.33 20.39
C TYR A 100 -15.54 -4.98 21.76
N SER A 101 -14.64 -4.82 22.75
CA SER A 101 -14.83 -5.42 24.08
C SER A 101 -15.66 -4.57 25.05
N GLN A 102 -16.14 -3.39 24.61
CA GLN A 102 -17.00 -2.49 25.41
C GLN A 102 -18.42 -2.37 24.82
N SER A 103 -18.76 -3.18 23.81
CA SER A 103 -20.07 -3.22 23.15
C SER A 103 -20.87 -4.44 23.57
#